data_AF-A0A0C2DTT2-F1
#
_entry.id   AF-A0A0C2DTT2-F1
#
_cell.length_a   1.000
_cell.length_b   1.000
_cell.length_c   1.000
_cell.angle_alpha   90.00
_cell.angle_beta   90.00
_cell.angle_gamma   90.00
#
_symmetry.space_group_name_H-M   'P 1'
#
loop_
_entity.id
_entity.type
_entity.pdbx_description
1 polymer ?
#
loop_
_entity_poly.entity_id
_entity_poly.type
_entity_poly.pdbx_seq_one_letter_code
_entity_poly.pdbx_strand_id
1 'polypeptide(L)'
;MTQSAIPWQHLSEPSRKRLIWWLWLLTWLLLLGGLLYPYFYQGVVLLSALHALLFLWLFRFRVDPFPVQVRLAYLLWVAIGTYVSGMIILMYITTVGLAANLFFNYCPLARLMHLMPWNRTEALSLAFLKRVFLSPPSKGRFIPRKNG
;
A
#
# COMPACT_ATOMS: atom_id res chain seq x y z
N MET A 1 26.42 0.20 19.67
CA MET A 1 24.94 0.21 19.76
C MET A 1 24.42 -0.99 18.99
N THR A 2 23.92 -2.00 19.68
CA THR A 2 23.34 -3.21 19.08
C THR A 2 22.12 -2.82 18.24
N GLN A 3 22.18 -3.07 16.92
CA GLN A 3 21.01 -3.01 16.05
C GLN A 3 19.99 -4.01 16.59
N SER A 4 19.05 -3.52 17.38
CA SER A 4 18.02 -4.36 17.95
C SER A 4 17.07 -4.72 16.81
N ALA A 5 17.10 -5.99 16.41
CA ALA A 5 16.37 -6.50 15.26
C ALA A 5 14.88 -6.12 15.36
N ILE A 6 14.32 -5.63 14.25
CA ILE A 6 12.89 -5.34 14.19
C ILE A 6 12.12 -6.67 14.17
N PRO A 7 10.95 -6.79 14.84
CA PRO A 7 10.12 -8.00 14.80
C PRO A 7 9.90 -8.55 13.39
N TRP A 8 9.77 -7.65 12.41
CA TRP A 8 9.66 -7.99 10.98
C TRP A 8 10.81 -8.83 10.40
N GLN A 9 12.03 -8.73 10.94
CA GLN A 9 13.19 -9.49 10.47
C GLN A 9 13.21 -10.94 10.98
N HIS A 10 12.50 -11.24 12.06
CA HIS A 10 12.39 -12.60 12.59
C HIS A 10 11.41 -13.48 11.81
N LEU A 11 10.56 -12.87 10.97
CA LEU A 11 9.64 -13.61 10.11
C LEU A 11 10.37 -14.08 8.85
N SER A 12 10.22 -15.37 8.54
CA SER A 12 10.70 -15.94 7.28
C SER A 12 10.11 -15.19 6.07
N GLU A 13 10.86 -15.13 4.96
CA GLU A 13 10.36 -14.48 3.74
C GLU A 13 9.02 -15.07 3.24
N PRO A 14 8.82 -16.40 3.22
CA PRO A 14 7.52 -16.99 2.86
C PRO A 14 6.39 -16.54 3.79
N SER A 15 6.63 -16.51 5.12
CA SER A 15 5.63 -16.08 6.09
C SER A 15 5.25 -14.61 5.91
N ARG A 16 6.22 -13.74 5.63
CA ARG A 16 5.98 -12.31 5.35
C ARG A 16 5.11 -12.12 4.10
N LYS A 17 5.45 -12.82 3.02
CA LYS A 17 4.67 -12.77 1.76
C LYS A 17 3.25 -13.28 1.96
N ARG A 18 3.10 -14.43 2.64
CA ARG A 18 1.79 -15.02 2.93
C ARG A 18 0.92 -14.11 3.81
N LEU A 19 1.49 -13.53 4.87
CA LEU A 19 0.81 -12.56 5.72
C LEU A 19 0.33 -11.35 4.91
N ILE A 20 1.23 -10.72 4.16
CA ILE A 20 0.90 -9.55 3.33
C ILE A 20 -0.22 -9.89 2.34
N TRP A 21 -0.12 -11.03 1.67
CA TRP A 21 -1.10 -11.44 0.67
C TRP A 21 -2.48 -11.67 1.26
N TRP A 22 -2.60 -12.39 2.39
CA TRP A 22 -3.89 -12.63 3.04
C TRP A 22 -4.54 -11.36 3.57
N LEU A 23 -3.76 -10.46 4.16
CA LEU A 23 -4.24 -9.15 4.62
C LEU A 23 -4.85 -8.36 3.44
N TRP A 24 -4.14 -8.30 2.31
CA TRP A 24 -4.64 -7.62 1.12
C TRP A 24 -5.82 -8.34 0.46
N LEU A 25 -5.84 -9.67 0.43
CA LEU A 25 -6.98 -10.42 -0.11
C LEU A 25 -8.24 -10.14 0.70
N LEU A 26 -8.18 -10.22 2.03
CA LEU A 26 -9.33 -9.95 2.89
C LEU A 26 -9.85 -8.53 2.69
N THR A 27 -8.94 -7.55 2.56
CA THR A 27 -9.30 -6.16 2.25
C THR A 27 -10.00 -6.04 0.90
N TRP A 28 -9.53 -6.79 -0.10
CA TRP A 28 -10.13 -6.80 -1.43
C TRP A 28 -11.53 -7.43 -1.43
N LEU A 29 -11.75 -8.50 -0.67
CA LEU A 29 -13.07 -9.10 -0.51
C LEU A 29 -14.06 -8.13 0.15
N LEU A 30 -13.62 -7.35 1.14
CA LEU A 30 -14.44 -6.29 1.73
C LEU A 30 -14.74 -5.17 0.74
N LEU A 31 -13.79 -4.79 -0.12
CA LEU A 31 -14.03 -3.83 -1.20
C LEU A 31 -15.09 -4.33 -2.19
N LEU A 32 -15.03 -5.61 -2.59
CA LEU A 32 -16.07 -6.22 -3.44
C LEU A 32 -17.42 -6.23 -2.74
N GLY A 33 -17.46 -6.55 -1.45
CA GLY A 33 -18.67 -6.42 -0.63
C GLY A 33 -19.21 -4.99 -0.62
N GLY A 34 -18.32 -4.00 -0.58
CA GLY A 34 -18.66 -2.57 -0.64
C GLY A 34 -19.31 -2.11 -1.94
N LEU A 35 -19.01 -2.77 -3.06
CA LEU A 35 -19.67 -2.53 -4.35
C LEU A 35 -21.15 -2.93 -4.31
N LEU A 36 -21.49 -3.95 -3.52
CA LEU A 36 -22.85 -4.46 -3.37
C LEU A 36 -23.58 -3.75 -2.22
N TYR A 37 -22.88 -3.56 -1.10
CA TYR A 37 -23.43 -2.96 0.11
C TYR A 37 -22.42 -1.97 0.75
N PRO A 38 -22.69 -0.65 0.73
CA PRO A 38 -21.73 0.37 1.15
C PRO A 38 -21.19 0.25 2.59
N TYR A 39 -21.91 -0.42 3.51
CA TYR A 39 -21.44 -0.58 4.89
C TYR A 39 -20.13 -1.38 5.00
N PHE A 40 -19.81 -2.24 4.02
CA PHE A 40 -18.54 -2.97 3.99
C PHE A 40 -17.33 -2.03 3.88
N TYR A 41 -17.49 -0.82 3.34
CA TYR A 41 -16.41 0.17 3.29
C TYR A 41 -15.92 0.59 4.68
N GLN A 42 -16.81 0.61 5.69
CA GLN A 42 -16.38 0.82 7.08
C GLN A 42 -15.49 -0.33 7.57
N GLY A 43 -15.80 -1.58 7.16
CA GLY A 43 -14.95 -2.74 7.38
C GLY A 43 -13.59 -2.63 6.69
N VAL A 44 -13.54 -2.08 5.47
CA VAL A 44 -12.27 -1.80 4.75
C VAL A 44 -11.41 -0.82 5.55
N VAL A 45 -12.01 0.26 6.07
CA VAL A 45 -11.30 1.24 6.91
C VAL A 45 -10.78 0.57 8.18
N LEU A 46 -11.63 -0.16 8.90
CA LEU A 46 -11.25 -0.85 10.14
C LEU A 46 -10.08 -1.82 9.92
N LEU A 47 -10.18 -2.67 8.90
CA LEU A 47 -9.12 -3.62 8.57
C LEU A 47 -7.82 -2.90 8.15
N SER A 48 -7.93 -1.81 7.39
CA SER A 48 -6.77 -0.98 7.02
C SER A 48 -6.11 -0.33 8.24
N ALA A 49 -6.89 0.06 9.25
CA ALA A 49 -6.37 0.59 10.50
C ALA A 49 -5.60 -0.49 11.26
N LEU A 50 -6.14 -1.71 11.34
CA LEU A 50 -5.45 -2.85 11.95
C LEU A 50 -4.15 -3.20 11.21
N HIS A 51 -4.12 -3.12 9.87
CA HIS A 51 -2.89 -3.28 9.09
C HIS A 51 -1.84 -2.24 9.46
N ALA A 52 -2.24 -0.97 9.51
CA ALA A 52 -1.35 0.13 9.85
C ALA A 52 -0.78 -0.04 11.26
N LEU A 53 -1.61 -0.38 12.25
CA LEU A 53 -1.21 -0.63 13.63
C LEU A 53 -0.27 -1.83 13.75
N LEU A 54 -0.60 -2.95 13.11
CA LEU A 54 0.25 -4.15 13.08
C LEU A 54 1.64 -3.81 12.51
N PHE A 55 1.69 -3.07 11.40
CA PHE A 55 2.96 -2.72 10.77
C PHE A 55 3.72 -1.64 11.52
N LEU A 56 3.04 -0.69 12.16
CA LEU A 56 3.68 0.21 13.11
C LEU A 56 4.35 -0.61 14.22
N TRP A 57 3.63 -1.54 14.85
CA TRP A 57 4.19 -2.39 15.90
C TRP A 57 5.39 -3.24 15.41
N LEU A 58 5.26 -3.91 14.26
CA LEU A 58 6.32 -4.72 13.66
C LEU A 58 7.59 -3.92 13.31
N PHE A 59 7.45 -2.61 13.10
CA PHE A 59 8.52 -1.67 12.81
C PHE A 59 8.79 -0.69 13.98
N ARG A 60 8.37 -1.03 15.20
CA ARG A 60 8.60 -0.26 16.43
C ARG A 60 8.13 1.19 16.34
N PHE A 61 6.91 1.36 15.83
CA PHE A 61 6.20 2.62 15.65
C PHE A 61 6.94 3.66 14.78
N ARG A 62 7.89 3.21 13.95
CA ARG A 62 8.53 4.05 12.94
C ARG A 62 7.63 4.21 11.73
N VAL A 63 7.52 5.44 11.22
CA VAL A 63 6.68 5.79 10.05
C VAL A 63 7.47 5.86 8.74
N ASP A 64 8.79 5.99 8.81
CA ASP A 64 9.66 6.03 7.64
C ASP A 64 9.81 4.71 6.87
N PRO A 65 9.60 3.50 7.44
CA PRO A 65 9.69 2.28 6.67
C PRO A 65 8.60 2.23 5.59
N PHE A 66 9.01 1.96 4.35
CA PHE A 66 8.11 1.93 3.20
C PHE A 66 6.84 1.07 3.39
N PRO A 67 6.90 -0.14 4.01
CA PRO A 67 5.69 -0.92 4.27
C PRO A 67 4.68 -0.22 5.20
N VAL A 68 5.16 0.60 6.14
CA VAL A 68 4.31 1.39 7.05
C VAL A 68 3.69 2.55 6.28
N GLN A 69 4.50 3.29 5.52
CA GLN A 69 4.02 4.43 4.71
C GLN A 69 2.87 4.02 3.77
N VAL A 70 3.01 2.91 3.05
CA VAL A 70 1.96 2.42 2.13
C VAL A 70 0.66 2.13 2.88
N ARG A 71 0.73 1.57 4.09
CA ARG A 71 -0.47 1.23 4.88
C ARG A 71 -1.15 2.46 5.46
N LEU A 72 -0.37 3.44 5.93
CA LEU A 72 -0.91 4.72 6.38
C LEU A 72 -1.56 5.49 5.23
N ALA A 73 -0.91 5.54 4.07
CA ALA A 73 -1.47 6.16 2.87
C ALA A 73 -2.74 5.44 2.41
N TYR A 74 -2.76 4.11 2.45
CA TYR A 74 -3.93 3.31 2.09
C TYR A 74 -5.09 3.57 3.06
N LEU A 75 -4.82 3.56 4.38
CA LEU A 75 -5.82 3.87 5.40
C LEU A 75 -6.43 5.26 5.18
N LEU A 76 -5.60 6.28 4.96
CA LEU A 76 -6.08 7.63 4.69
C LEU A 76 -6.95 7.66 3.42
N TRP A 77 -6.50 7.00 2.35
CA TRP A 77 -7.23 6.93 1.09
C TRP A 77 -8.62 6.30 1.23
N VAL A 78 -8.72 5.15 1.90
CA VAL A 78 -10.01 4.48 2.11
C VAL A 78 -10.89 5.21 3.12
N ALA A 79 -10.31 5.89 4.12
CA ALA A 79 -11.06 6.72 5.05
C ALA A 79 -11.69 7.93 4.34
N ILE A 80 -10.93 8.61 3.47
CA ILE A 80 -11.46 9.70 2.64
C ILE A 80 -12.57 9.15 1.72
N GLY A 81 -12.31 8.04 1.03
CA GLY A 81 -13.29 7.44 0.11
C GLY A 81 -14.59 6.99 0.80
N THR A 82 -14.53 6.68 2.09
CA THR A 82 -15.68 6.21 2.87
C THR A 82 -16.45 7.34 3.56
N TYR A 83 -15.75 8.32 4.15
CA TYR A 83 -16.38 9.33 5.02
C TYR A 83 -16.54 10.71 4.40
N VAL A 84 -15.82 11.02 3.32
CA VAL A 84 -15.97 12.31 2.62
C VAL A 84 -17.00 12.16 1.52
N SER A 85 -18.06 12.96 1.59
CA SER A 85 -19.13 12.96 0.57
C SER A 85 -18.56 13.23 -0.82
N GLY A 86 -19.03 12.47 -1.81
CA GLY A 86 -18.57 12.56 -3.21
C GLY A 86 -17.23 11.89 -3.51
N MET A 87 -16.51 11.34 -2.52
CA MET A 87 -15.20 10.70 -2.72
C MET A 87 -15.27 9.18 -2.93
N ILE A 88 -16.46 8.61 -3.14
CA ILE A 88 -16.66 7.17 -3.34
C ILE A 88 -15.86 6.59 -4.53
N ILE A 89 -15.54 7.44 -5.51
CA ILE A 89 -14.68 7.10 -6.65
C ILE A 89 -13.32 6.54 -6.22
N LEU A 90 -12.80 6.98 -5.08
CA LEU A 90 -11.55 6.47 -4.50
C LEU A 90 -11.67 4.98 -4.15
N MET A 91 -12.85 4.50 -3.75
CA MET A 91 -13.10 3.09 -3.43
C MET A 91 -13.09 2.22 -4.70
N TYR A 92 -13.64 2.72 -5.82
CA TYR A 92 -13.56 2.03 -7.10
C TYR A 92 -12.12 1.93 -7.61
N ILE A 93 -11.37 3.03 -7.57
CA ILE A 93 -9.94 3.05 -7.90
C ILE A 93 -9.18 2.05 -7.03
N THR A 94 -9.48 2.01 -5.72
CA THR A 94 -8.84 1.09 -4.78
C THR A 94 -9.18 -0.36 -5.09
N THR A 95 -10.42 -0.66 -5.45
CA THR A 95 -10.88 -2.02 -5.77
C THR A 95 -10.14 -2.59 -6.98
N VAL A 96 -9.99 -1.78 -8.04
CA VAL A 96 -9.22 -2.18 -9.23
C VAL A 96 -7.72 -2.23 -8.92
N GLY A 97 -7.19 -1.21 -8.24
CA GLY A 97 -5.77 -1.12 -7.91
C GLY A 97 -5.28 -2.23 -6.98
N LEU A 98 -6.12 -2.69 -6.05
CA LEU A 98 -5.79 -3.79 -5.16
C LEU A 98 -5.85 -5.15 -5.87
N ALA A 99 -6.78 -5.34 -6.82
CA ALA A 99 -6.77 -6.49 -7.71
C ALA A 99 -5.46 -6.55 -8.51
N ALA A 100 -5.02 -5.40 -9.06
CA ALA A 100 -3.75 -5.31 -9.76
C ALA A 100 -2.56 -5.75 -8.88
N ASN A 101 -2.58 -5.38 -7.60
CA ASN A 101 -1.55 -5.77 -6.65
C ASN A 101 -1.57 -7.28 -6.35
N LEU A 102 -2.75 -7.86 -6.10
CA LEU A 102 -2.90 -9.27 -5.74
C LEU A 102 -2.55 -10.23 -6.88
N PHE A 103 -2.96 -9.91 -8.11
CA PHE A 103 -2.83 -10.82 -9.25
C PHE A 103 -1.60 -10.53 -10.12
N PHE A 104 -1.16 -9.28 -10.20
CA PHE A 104 -0.08 -8.87 -11.10
C PHE A 104 1.15 -8.33 -10.35
N ASN A 105 1.15 -8.32 -9.02
CA ASN A 105 2.20 -7.69 -8.19
C ASN A 105 2.43 -6.20 -8.55
N TYR A 106 1.37 -5.53 -9.02
CA TYR A 106 1.41 -4.13 -9.43
C TYR A 106 0.62 -3.27 -8.44
N CYS A 107 1.30 -2.41 -7.66
CA CYS A 107 0.65 -1.53 -6.71
C CYS A 107 0.74 -0.06 -7.17
N PRO A 108 -0.37 0.55 -7.65
CA PRO A 108 -0.39 1.97 -8.01
C PRO A 108 -0.05 2.89 -6.84
N LEU A 109 -0.52 2.54 -5.63
CA LEU A 109 -0.26 3.34 -4.43
C LEU A 109 1.22 3.33 -4.02
N ALA A 110 1.91 2.20 -4.18
CA ALA A 110 3.34 2.13 -3.95
C ALA A 110 4.12 3.06 -4.92
N ARG A 111 3.65 3.16 -6.17
CA ARG A 111 4.23 4.06 -7.19
C ARG A 111 3.98 5.53 -6.83
N LEU A 112 2.77 5.87 -6.40
CA LEU A 112 2.47 7.22 -5.87
C LEU A 112 3.36 7.57 -4.67
N MET A 113 3.55 6.65 -3.73
CA MET A 113 4.45 6.85 -2.59
C MET A 113 5.89 7.10 -3.01
N HIS A 114 6.35 6.52 -4.12
CA HIS A 114 7.68 6.81 -4.68
C HIS A 114 7.82 8.22 -5.27
N LEU A 115 6.71 8.88 -5.62
CA LEU A 115 6.71 10.25 -6.15
C LEU A 115 6.73 11.32 -5.04
N MET A 116 6.49 10.95 -3.79
CA MET A 116 6.47 11.90 -2.69
C MET A 116 7.86 12.53 -2.48
N PRO A 117 7.94 13.83 -2.11
CA PRO A 117 9.21 14.57 -2.06
C PRO A 117 10.27 13.96 -1.13
N TRP A 118 9.84 13.25 -0.09
CA TRP A 118 10.73 12.53 0.84
C TRP A 118 11.19 11.15 0.35
N ASN A 119 10.55 10.59 -0.69
CA ASN A 119 10.88 9.28 -1.25
C ASN A 119 11.56 9.35 -2.62
N ARG A 120 11.47 10.49 -3.31
CA ARG A 120 12.08 10.71 -4.62
C ARG A 120 13.48 11.29 -4.48
N THR A 121 14.42 10.76 -5.26
CA THR A 121 15.78 11.28 -5.41
C THR A 121 15.94 12.14 -6.67
N GLU A 122 14.89 12.24 -7.49
CA GLU A 122 14.86 12.97 -8.76
C GLU A 122 13.75 14.03 -8.78
N ALA A 123 13.94 15.07 -9.59
CA ALA A 123 12.94 16.09 -9.83
C ALA A 123 11.67 15.49 -10.48
N LEU A 124 10.50 16.00 -10.12
CA LEU A 124 9.24 15.53 -10.69
C LEU A 124 9.19 15.98 -12.16
N SER A 125 9.15 15.02 -13.08
CA SER A 125 9.07 15.25 -14.51
C SER A 125 8.11 14.26 -15.16
N LEU A 126 7.53 14.61 -16.32
CA LEU A 126 6.68 13.68 -17.07
C LEU A 126 7.41 12.40 -17.47
N ALA A 127 8.71 12.48 -17.75
CA ALA A 127 9.56 11.32 -18.02
C ALA A 127 9.71 10.42 -16.78
N PHE A 128 9.87 11.00 -15.60
CA PHE A 128 9.93 10.28 -14.33
C PHE A 128 8.58 9.65 -13.98
N LEU A 129 7.47 10.36 -14.15
CA LEU A 129 6.11 9.83 -13.95
C LEU A 129 5.84 8.62 -14.85
N LYS A 130 6.13 8.73 -16.16
CA LYS A 130 6.01 7.61 -17.09
C LYS A 130 6.85 6.42 -16.65
N ARG A 131 8.08 6.64 -16.19
CA ARG A 131 8.94 5.55 -15.71
C ARG A 131 8.35 4.89 -14.47
N VAL A 132 7.90 5.66 -13.50
CA VAL A 132 7.31 5.15 -12.26
C VAL A 132 6.03 4.36 -12.51
N PHE A 133 5.17 4.80 -13.44
CA PHE A 133 3.91 4.13 -13.75
C PHE A 133 4.01 3.05 -14.84
N LEU A 134 4.97 3.10 -15.75
CA LEU A 134 5.11 2.10 -16.84
C LEU A 134 6.19 1.05 -16.58
N SER A 135 6.96 1.17 -15.49
CA SER A 135 7.92 0.12 -15.13
C SER A 135 7.21 -1.22 -14.90
N PRO A 136 7.85 -2.36 -15.20
CA PRO A 136 7.26 -3.67 -14.99
C PRO A 136 7.00 -3.96 -13.49
N PRO A 137 6.10 -4.90 -13.17
CA PRO A 137 5.92 -5.39 -11.81
C PRO A 137 7.24 -5.94 -11.24
N SER A 138 7.60 -5.55 -10.02
CA SER A 138 8.86 -5.96 -9.38
C SER A 138 8.59 -6.90 -8.20
N LYS A 139 9.34 -8.00 -8.08
CA LYS A 139 9.38 -8.80 -6.85
C LYS A 139 10.16 -8.04 -5.76
N GLY A 140 9.51 -7.15 -5.03
CA GLY A 140 10.12 -6.37 -3.95
C GLY A 140 9.80 -4.88 -3.99
N ARG A 141 10.63 -4.05 -3.31
CA ARG A 141 10.50 -2.59 -3.38
C ARG A 141 10.76 -2.13 -4.81
N PHE A 142 9.80 -1.42 -5.39
CA PHE A 142 9.99 -0.79 -6.69
C PHE A 142 11.10 0.25 -6.60
N ILE A 143 12.10 0.21 -7.48
CA ILE A 143 13.11 1.26 -7.62
C ILE A 143 13.19 1.57 -9.11
N PRO A 144 12.74 2.75 -9.56
CA PRO A 144 12.89 3.12 -10.96
C PRO A 144 14.38 3.22 -11.30
N ARG A 145 14.84 2.49 -12.32
CA ARG A 145 16.23 2.50 -12.75
C ARG A 145 16.56 3.88 -13.34
N LYS A 146 17.71 4.46 -12.98
CA LYS A 146 18.27 5.62 -13.71
C LYS A 146 18.67 5.13 -15.11
N ASN A 147 18.19 5.80 -16.14
CA ASN A 147 18.83 5.67 -17.45
C ASN A 147 20.17 6.42 -17.33
N GLY A 148 21.24 5.77 -17.76
CA GLY A 148 22.53 6.44 -17.99
C GLY A 148 22.39 7.49 -19.08
#